data_AF-A0A0T1QE62-F1
#
_entry.id   AF-A0A0T1QE62-F1
#
_cell.length_a   1.000
_cell.length_b   1.000
_cell.length_c   1.000
_cell.angle_alpha   90.00
_cell.angle_beta   90.00
_cell.angle_gamma   90.00
#
_symmetry.space_group_name_H-M   'P 1'
#
loop_
_entity.id
_entity.type
_entity.pdbx_description
1 polymer ?
#
loop_
_entity_poly.entity_id
_entity_poly.type
_entity_poly.pdbx_seq_one_letter_code
_entity_poly.pdbx_strand_id
1 'polypeptide(L)'
;MTIRSEQPGATVAAMRPETAFTGEDLFPHAQPWDVVFDVLRVSHGEFWLVAGDGPGAGIVSAIPEGDSLTGNGEAIGIPTLASAGHVAVALSVWEGPAPDGPGKLLGTSRIVAPDRELALVNVEGREPGPVLVLPDEGEHQVRVWRRPARGVGGPECYDIRVWP
;
A
#
# COMPACT_ATOMS: atom_id res chain seq x y z
N MET A 1 -60.22 4.76 28.24
CA MET A 1 -59.47 3.48 28.34
C MET A 1 -58.45 3.47 27.23
N THR A 2 -57.19 3.64 27.61
CA THR A 2 -55.98 3.59 26.79
C THR A 2 -55.79 2.22 26.16
N ILE A 3 -55.35 2.14 24.89
CA ILE A 3 -54.17 1.36 24.46
C ILE A 3 -53.47 2.10 23.30
N ARG A 4 -52.16 2.27 23.42
CA ARG A 4 -51.18 2.88 22.50
C ARG A 4 -50.69 1.87 21.46
N SER A 5 -50.25 2.34 20.29
CA SER A 5 -49.21 1.71 19.44
C SER A 5 -48.73 2.80 18.45
N GLU A 6 -47.72 3.61 18.80
CA GLU A 6 -46.31 3.48 18.40
C GLU A 6 -46.05 3.55 16.87
N GLN A 7 -45.70 4.74 16.38
CA GLN A 7 -44.62 4.95 15.38
C GLN A 7 -43.29 5.07 16.16
N PRO A 8 -42.06 4.98 15.57
CA PRO A 8 -41.65 5.06 14.16
C PRO A 8 -40.51 4.08 13.77
N GLY A 9 -40.00 4.16 12.53
CA GLY A 9 -38.59 3.81 12.26
C GLY A 9 -38.33 2.82 11.14
N ALA A 10 -38.52 3.23 9.89
CA ALA A 10 -37.70 2.70 8.80
C ALA A 10 -36.50 3.63 8.64
N THR A 11 -35.50 3.48 9.51
CA THR A 11 -34.17 4.00 9.25
C THR A 11 -33.70 3.30 7.98
N VAL A 12 -33.67 4.02 6.87
CA VAL A 12 -32.93 3.59 5.67
C VAL A 12 -31.51 3.36 6.16
N ALA A 13 -31.14 2.09 6.32
CA ALA A 13 -29.78 1.69 6.56
C ALA A 13 -28.97 2.28 5.40
N ALA A 14 -28.25 3.36 5.67
CA ALA A 14 -27.23 3.84 4.77
C ALA A 14 -26.32 2.63 4.54
N MET A 15 -26.36 2.10 3.31
CA MET A 15 -25.37 1.16 2.80
C MET A 15 -24.01 1.82 3.02
N ARG A 16 -23.36 1.46 4.12
CA ARG A 16 -21.95 1.78 4.33
C ARG A 16 -21.19 0.94 3.29
N PRO A 17 -20.32 1.51 2.45
CA PRO A 17 -19.49 0.70 1.59
C PRO A 17 -18.61 -0.19 2.47
N GLU A 18 -18.83 -1.50 2.39
CA GLU A 18 -18.20 -2.56 3.21
C GLU A 18 -16.74 -2.86 2.85
N THR A 19 -16.04 -1.91 2.22
CA THR A 19 -14.61 -2.06 1.85
C THR A 19 -13.85 -0.74 1.88
N ALA A 20 -14.28 0.25 2.66
CA ALA A 20 -13.45 1.41 2.94
C ALA A 20 -12.32 0.98 3.89
N PHE A 21 -11.11 0.87 3.36
CA PHE A 21 -9.89 0.75 4.13
C PHE A 21 -9.76 2.00 5.01
N THR A 22 -10.31 1.97 6.22
CA THR A 22 -10.22 3.10 7.16
C THR A 22 -8.82 3.08 7.78
N GLY A 23 -7.97 4.02 7.37
CA GLY A 23 -6.57 4.15 7.81
C GLY A 23 -6.34 4.22 9.32
N GLU A 24 -7.39 4.38 10.13
CA GLU A 24 -7.34 4.43 11.59
C GLU A 24 -6.77 3.16 12.25
N ASP A 25 -6.90 1.99 11.62
CA ASP A 25 -6.33 0.73 12.14
C ASP A 25 -4.82 0.59 11.90
N LEU A 26 -4.23 1.40 11.02
CA LEU A 26 -2.81 1.29 10.67
C LEU A 26 -1.87 2.12 11.56
N PHE A 27 -2.41 3.20 12.11
CA PHE A 27 -1.61 4.30 12.66
C PHE A 27 -2.13 4.72 14.05
N PRO A 28 -2.15 3.81 15.05
CA PRO A 28 -2.79 4.09 16.33
C PRO A 28 -2.06 5.12 17.20
N HIS A 29 -0.77 5.39 16.93
CA HIS A 29 0.10 6.17 17.83
C HIS A 29 0.91 7.27 17.15
N ALA A 30 0.95 7.30 15.82
CA ALA A 30 1.63 8.31 15.04
C ALA A 30 1.02 8.31 13.63
N GLN A 31 0.77 9.48 13.07
CA GLN A 31 0.16 9.62 11.75
C GLN A 31 1.24 9.89 10.70
N PRO A 32 1.16 9.26 9.52
CA PRO A 32 1.98 9.66 8.39
C PRO A 32 1.64 11.09 7.96
N TRP A 33 2.57 11.73 7.25
CA TRP A 33 2.35 13.03 6.63
C TRP A 33 1.32 12.93 5.50
N ASP A 34 1.42 11.87 4.69
CA ASP A 34 0.42 11.52 3.67
C ASP A 34 0.32 10.01 3.49
N VAL A 35 -0.82 9.53 3.02
CA VAL A 35 -1.09 8.12 2.78
C VAL A 35 -2.06 7.91 1.62
N VAL A 36 -1.71 6.95 0.76
CA VAL A 36 -2.55 6.47 -0.33
C VAL A 36 -2.92 5.02 -0.08
N PHE A 37 -4.20 4.71 -0.28
CA PHE A 37 -4.75 3.36 -0.22
C PHE A 37 -5.26 2.95 -1.58
N ASP A 38 -4.87 1.77 -2.04
CA ASP A 38 -5.36 1.25 -3.31
C ASP A 38 -5.32 -0.28 -3.38
N VAL A 39 -5.94 -0.82 -4.42
CA VAL A 39 -5.89 -2.23 -4.79
C VAL A 39 -5.20 -2.35 -6.16
N LEU A 40 -4.06 -3.02 -6.18
CA LEU A 40 -3.27 -3.25 -7.38
C LEU A 40 -3.49 -4.67 -7.91
N ARG A 41 -3.65 -4.80 -9.22
CA ARG A 41 -3.55 -6.11 -9.89
C ARG A 41 -2.10 -6.54 -10.02
N VAL A 42 -1.80 -7.75 -9.56
CA VAL A 42 -0.47 -8.37 -9.61
C VAL A 42 -0.48 -9.55 -10.57
N SER A 43 0.62 -9.67 -11.31
CA SER A 43 0.97 -10.80 -12.17
C SER A 43 2.42 -11.20 -11.87
N HIS A 44 2.79 -12.45 -12.15
CA HIS A 44 4.11 -13.02 -11.90
C HIS A 44 4.62 -13.03 -10.44
N GLY A 45 3.74 -12.77 -9.47
CA GLY A 45 4.09 -12.86 -8.05
C GLY A 45 4.81 -11.64 -7.49
N GLU A 46 4.74 -10.49 -8.17
CA GLU A 46 5.51 -9.31 -7.80
C GLU A 46 4.92 -8.00 -8.35
N PHE A 47 5.25 -6.92 -7.65
CA PHE A 47 4.98 -5.54 -8.07
C PHE A 47 6.11 -4.63 -7.59
N TRP A 48 6.16 -3.38 -8.07
CA TRP A 48 7.24 -2.45 -7.74
C TRP A 48 6.72 -1.14 -7.17
N LEU A 49 7.49 -0.58 -6.25
CA LEU A 49 7.51 0.85 -5.97
C LEU A 49 8.59 1.48 -6.84
N VAL A 50 8.27 2.52 -7.59
CA VAL A 50 9.19 3.21 -8.51
C VAL A 50 9.17 4.71 -8.27
N ALA A 51 10.29 5.38 -8.52
CA ALA A 51 10.36 6.83 -8.54
C ALA A 51 10.19 7.36 -9.98
N GLY A 52 9.18 8.23 -10.20
CA GLY A 52 8.92 8.93 -11.46
C GLY A 52 8.26 8.14 -12.61
N ASP A 53 7.98 8.85 -13.72
CA ASP A 53 7.09 8.47 -14.85
C ASP A 53 7.68 7.53 -15.93
N GLY A 54 8.78 6.83 -15.66
CA GLY A 54 9.53 6.13 -16.71
C GLY A 54 9.25 4.63 -16.82
N PRO A 55 9.03 4.05 -18.04
CA PRO A 55 9.25 2.62 -18.32
C PRO A 55 10.75 2.24 -18.31
N GLY A 56 11.54 2.92 -17.49
CA GLY A 56 13.00 2.88 -17.42
C GLY A 56 13.57 2.83 -16.00
N ALA A 57 12.73 2.84 -14.95
CA ALA A 57 13.17 2.34 -13.65
C ALA A 57 13.61 0.89 -13.88
N GLY A 58 14.84 0.54 -13.49
CA GLY A 58 15.42 -0.77 -13.77
C GLY A 58 14.74 -1.92 -13.02
N ILE A 59 13.42 -2.11 -13.12
CA ILE A 59 12.62 -3.07 -12.35
C ILE A 59 13.20 -4.49 -12.45
N VAL A 60 13.83 -4.81 -13.59
CA VAL A 60 14.51 -6.09 -13.84
C VAL A 60 15.64 -6.36 -12.85
N SER A 61 16.42 -5.34 -12.45
CA SER A 61 17.45 -5.50 -11.42
C SER A 61 16.91 -5.40 -10.00
N ALA A 62 15.62 -5.07 -9.84
CA ALA A 62 14.90 -5.06 -8.58
C ALA A 62 13.94 -6.25 -8.43
N ILE A 63 14.13 -7.33 -9.19
CA ILE A 63 13.30 -8.55 -9.05
C ILE A 63 13.58 -9.20 -7.69
N PRO A 64 12.56 -9.44 -6.85
CA PRO A 64 12.72 -10.13 -5.58
C PRO A 64 13.13 -11.59 -5.74
N GLU A 65 14.08 -12.04 -4.91
CA GLU A 65 14.43 -13.45 -4.78
C GLU A 65 13.68 -14.06 -3.59
N GLY A 66 12.65 -14.86 -3.88
CA GLY A 66 11.85 -15.52 -2.85
C GLY A 66 10.92 -14.54 -2.11
N ASP A 67 10.99 -14.52 -0.78
CA ASP A 67 10.04 -13.80 0.08
C ASP A 67 10.67 -12.56 0.74
N SER A 68 11.59 -11.91 0.03
CA SER A 68 12.26 -10.68 0.45
C SER A 68 12.24 -9.67 -0.68
N LEU A 69 12.12 -8.39 -0.33
CA LEU A 69 12.18 -7.32 -1.32
C LEU A 69 13.60 -7.16 -1.88
N THR A 70 13.70 -6.66 -3.11
CA THR A 70 14.97 -6.26 -3.74
C THR A 70 14.82 -4.82 -4.21
N GLY A 71 15.81 -3.96 -3.98
CA GLY A 71 15.81 -2.60 -4.52
C GLY A 71 17.15 -2.22 -5.13
N ASN A 72 17.09 -1.29 -6.08
CA ASN A 72 18.25 -0.83 -6.86
C ASN A 72 18.47 0.70 -6.78
N GLY A 73 17.71 1.40 -5.93
CA GLY A 73 17.74 2.86 -5.79
C GLY A 73 16.70 3.61 -6.62
N GLU A 74 16.16 3.04 -7.70
CA GLU A 74 15.10 3.63 -8.52
C GLU A 74 13.78 2.86 -8.40
N ALA A 75 13.88 1.56 -8.13
CA ALA A 75 12.78 0.63 -7.97
C ALA A 75 13.02 -0.28 -6.77
N ILE A 76 11.92 -0.71 -6.14
CA ILE A 76 11.88 -1.74 -5.12
C ILE A 76 10.84 -2.76 -5.54
N GLY A 77 11.27 -3.98 -5.89
CA GLY A 77 10.38 -5.10 -6.16
C GLY A 77 9.95 -5.78 -4.89
N ILE A 78 8.66 -6.07 -4.82
CA ILE A 78 7.96 -6.55 -3.63
C ILE A 78 7.29 -7.88 -4.00
N PRO A 79 7.65 -9.00 -3.34
CA PRO A 79 7.08 -10.30 -3.65
C PRO A 79 5.67 -10.48 -3.08
N THR A 80 4.85 -11.26 -3.78
CA THR A 80 3.52 -11.71 -3.36
C THR A 80 3.48 -13.21 -3.16
N LEU A 81 2.53 -13.68 -2.32
CA LEU A 81 2.33 -15.13 -2.11
C LEU A 81 1.66 -15.77 -3.33
N ALA A 82 0.66 -15.09 -3.89
CA ALA A 82 -0.02 -15.51 -5.10
C ALA A 82 0.75 -15.04 -6.34
N SER A 83 0.87 -15.91 -7.35
CA SER A 83 1.50 -15.56 -8.63
C SER A 83 0.68 -14.58 -9.47
N ALA A 84 -0.63 -14.48 -9.23
CA ALA A 84 -1.50 -13.49 -9.85
C ALA A 84 -2.72 -13.24 -8.98
N GLY A 85 -3.25 -12.02 -9.03
CA GLY A 85 -4.44 -11.64 -8.27
C GLY A 85 -4.50 -10.14 -8.00
N HIS A 86 -5.13 -9.78 -6.90
CA HIS A 86 -5.17 -8.41 -6.41
C HIS A 86 -4.51 -8.33 -5.04
N VAL A 87 -3.82 -7.24 -4.78
CA VAL A 87 -3.24 -6.90 -3.48
C VAL A 87 -3.76 -5.55 -3.05
N ALA A 88 -4.05 -5.39 -1.76
CA ALA A 88 -4.37 -4.10 -1.17
C ALA A 88 -3.09 -3.47 -0.61
N VAL A 89 -2.84 -2.20 -0.89
CA VAL A 89 -1.62 -1.50 -0.46
C VAL A 89 -1.98 -0.23 0.30
N ALA A 90 -1.25 0.00 1.38
CA ALA A 90 -1.12 1.29 2.03
C ALA A 90 0.29 1.81 1.77
N LEU A 91 0.41 2.94 1.07
CA LEU A 91 1.67 3.61 0.80
C LEU A 91 1.67 4.94 1.54
N SER A 92 2.61 5.13 2.47
CA SER A 92 2.63 6.29 3.38
C SER A 92 4.02 6.91 3.47
N VAL A 93 4.06 8.24 3.68
CA VAL A 93 5.30 8.97 3.96
C VAL A 93 5.29 9.56 5.37
N TRP A 94 6.44 9.54 6.01
CA TRP A 94 6.65 9.96 7.39
C TRP A 94 7.76 11.01 7.47
N GLU A 95 7.64 11.96 8.39
CA GLU A 95 8.62 13.04 8.59
C GLU A 95 9.98 12.54 9.12
N GLY A 96 10.03 11.32 9.65
CA GLY A 96 11.23 10.68 10.16
C GLY A 96 11.06 9.17 10.19
N PRO A 97 11.97 8.43 10.86
CA PRO A 97 11.95 6.97 10.87
C PRO A 97 10.56 6.42 11.18
N ALA A 98 9.95 5.77 10.17
CA ALA A 98 8.61 5.27 10.30
C ALA A 98 8.55 4.20 11.42
N PRO A 99 7.51 4.20 12.27
CA PRO A 99 7.30 3.13 13.23
C PRO A 99 7.10 1.80 12.48
N ASP A 100 7.25 0.69 13.19
CA ASP A 100 7.03 -0.61 12.58
C ASP A 100 5.56 -0.80 12.18
N GLY A 101 5.37 -1.41 11.01
CA GLY A 101 4.07 -1.83 10.52
C GLY A 101 3.63 -3.18 11.08
N PRO A 102 2.32 -3.47 11.08
CA PRO A 102 1.83 -4.80 11.42
C PRO A 102 2.20 -5.83 10.34
N GLY A 103 2.34 -7.10 10.72
CA GLY A 103 2.58 -8.21 9.79
C GLY A 103 4.05 -8.66 9.69
N LYS A 104 4.36 -9.40 8.62
CA LYS A 104 5.72 -9.89 8.34
C LYS A 104 6.50 -8.82 7.59
N LEU A 105 7.62 -8.38 8.16
CA LEU A 105 8.59 -7.53 7.44
C LEU A 105 9.18 -8.30 6.25
N LEU A 106 9.05 -7.74 5.05
CA LEU A 106 9.69 -8.27 3.82
C LEU A 106 11.08 -7.70 3.60
N GLY A 107 11.35 -6.50 4.15
CA GLY A 107 12.69 -5.93 4.17
C GLY A 107 12.67 -4.40 4.28
N THR A 108 13.87 -3.83 4.16
CA THR A 108 14.13 -2.40 4.08
C THR A 108 14.99 -2.14 2.86
N SER A 109 14.73 -1.05 2.14
CA SER A 109 15.54 -0.60 1.01
C SER A 109 15.56 0.92 0.94
N ARG A 110 16.22 1.45 -0.09
CA ARG A 110 16.30 2.88 -0.38
C ARG A 110 15.81 3.15 -1.80
N ILE A 111 15.20 4.32 -1.96
CA ILE A 111 14.73 4.82 -3.25
C ILE A 111 15.10 6.30 -3.37
N VAL A 112 15.52 6.72 -4.55
CA VAL A 112 15.84 8.10 -4.88
C VAL A 112 14.69 8.65 -5.72
N ALA A 113 13.95 9.61 -5.16
CA ALA A 113 12.81 10.26 -5.81
C ALA A 113 13.22 11.66 -6.29
N PRO A 114 13.67 11.81 -7.56
CA PRO A 114 14.16 13.09 -8.07
C PRO A 114 13.05 14.10 -8.35
N ASP A 115 11.80 13.65 -8.48
CA ASP A 115 10.61 14.45 -8.80
C ASP A 115 9.56 14.38 -7.69
N ARG A 116 9.92 13.81 -6.54
CA ARG A 116 9.05 13.61 -5.37
C ARG A 116 7.91 12.63 -5.61
N GLU A 117 7.87 11.91 -6.72
CA GLU A 117 6.76 11.00 -7.00
C GLU A 117 7.18 9.55 -6.83
N LEU A 118 6.39 8.80 -6.06
CA LEU A 118 6.51 7.36 -5.95
C LEU A 118 5.23 6.70 -6.46
N ALA A 119 5.36 5.82 -7.45
CA ALA A 119 4.25 5.09 -8.01
C ALA A 119 4.36 3.59 -7.69
N LEU A 120 3.23 2.92 -7.53
CA LEU A 120 3.18 1.47 -7.62
C LEU A 120 2.91 1.03 -9.05
N VAL A 121 3.65 0.04 -9.52
CA VAL A 121 3.49 -0.51 -10.88
C VAL A 121 3.46 -2.04 -10.84
N ASN A 122 2.70 -2.62 -11.76
CA ASN A 122 2.69 -4.05 -12.01
C ASN A 122 3.53 -4.42 -13.24
N VAL A 123 3.83 -5.71 -13.40
CA VAL A 123 4.64 -6.26 -14.51
C VAL A 123 4.07 -5.86 -15.88
N GLU A 124 2.74 -5.81 -15.98
CA GLU A 124 2.07 -5.62 -17.26
C GLU A 124 2.03 -4.15 -17.70
N GLY A 125 2.31 -3.19 -16.80
CA GLY A 125 2.28 -1.75 -17.06
C GLY A 125 0.92 -1.23 -17.55
N ARG A 126 -0.15 -2.02 -17.38
CA ARG A 126 -1.47 -1.76 -18.00
C ARG A 126 -2.33 -0.78 -17.22
N GLU A 127 -2.08 -0.62 -15.93
CA GLU A 127 -2.84 0.27 -15.05
C GLU A 127 -1.85 1.04 -14.18
N PRO A 128 -1.88 2.38 -14.16
CA PRO A 128 -1.07 3.15 -13.21
C PRO A 128 -1.58 2.83 -11.81
N GLY A 129 -0.71 2.31 -10.95
CA GLY A 129 -1.04 2.12 -9.55
C GLY A 129 -1.03 3.43 -8.78
N PRO A 130 -1.24 3.38 -7.46
CA PRO A 130 -1.27 4.58 -6.63
C PRO A 130 0.04 5.36 -6.70
N VAL A 131 -0.09 6.68 -6.74
CA VAL A 131 1.02 7.65 -6.70
C VAL A 131 0.99 8.37 -5.36
N LEU A 132 2.12 8.36 -4.65
CA LEU A 132 2.37 9.13 -3.44
C LEU A 132 3.34 10.26 -3.77
N VAL A 133 3.00 11.49 -3.40
CA VAL A 133 3.88 12.66 -3.54
C VAL A 133 4.63 12.89 -2.23
N LEU A 134 5.94 12.92 -2.29
CA LEU A 134 6.85 13.12 -1.15
C LEU A 134 6.98 14.61 -0.80
N PRO A 135 7.29 14.95 0.46
CA PRO A 135 7.53 16.33 0.87
C PRO A 135 8.76 16.92 0.18
N ASP A 136 9.81 16.12 -0.03
CA ASP A 136 11.11 16.54 -0.55
C ASP A 136 11.64 15.58 -1.64
N GLU A 137 12.56 16.07 -2.46
CA GLU A 137 13.31 15.26 -3.44
C GLU A 137 14.48 14.52 -2.74
N GLY A 138 14.95 13.43 -3.35
CA GLY A 138 16.20 12.78 -2.97
C GLY A 138 16.05 11.35 -2.45
N GLU A 139 17.06 10.89 -1.71
CA GLU A 139 17.07 9.54 -1.14
C GLU A 139 16.09 9.43 0.03
N HIS A 140 15.31 8.35 0.04
CA HIS A 140 14.37 7.99 1.08
C HIS A 140 14.58 6.53 1.47
N GLN A 141 14.39 6.22 2.75
CA GLN A 141 14.28 4.86 3.23
C GLN A 141 12.86 4.32 3.01
N VAL A 142 12.76 3.02 2.74
CA VAL A 142 11.49 2.32 2.55
C VAL A 142 11.49 1.04 3.36
N ARG A 143 10.41 0.79 4.11
CA ARG A 143 10.11 -0.52 4.71
C ARG A 143 8.79 -1.06 4.18
N VAL A 144 8.75 -2.37 3.99
CA VAL A 144 7.58 -3.07 3.47
C VAL A 144 7.21 -4.23 4.37
N TRP A 145 5.95 -4.27 4.78
CA TRP A 145 5.36 -5.39 5.51
C TRP A 145 4.25 -6.03 4.69
N ARG A 146 4.20 -7.36 4.70
CA ARG A 146 3.04 -8.13 4.26
C ARG A 146 2.17 -8.48 5.46
N ARG A 147 0.90 -8.13 5.37
CA ARG A 147 -0.13 -8.34 6.38
C ARG A 147 -0.99 -9.54 6.03
N PRO A 148 -1.55 -10.24 7.02
CA PRO A 148 -2.61 -11.20 6.78
C PRO A 148 -3.78 -10.53 6.04
N ALA A 149 -4.38 -11.24 5.08
CA ALA A 149 -5.60 -10.80 4.43
C ALA A 149 -6.70 -10.55 5.48
N ARG A 150 -7.49 -9.49 5.30
CA ARG A 150 -8.66 -9.24 6.17
C ARG A 150 -9.78 -10.19 5.75
N GLY A 151 -10.11 -11.15 6.60
CA GLY A 151 -11.17 -12.12 6.36
C GLY A 151 -10.75 -13.31 5.49
N VAL A 152 -11.61 -14.34 5.44
CA VAL A 152 -11.36 -15.55 4.66
C VAL A 152 -11.49 -15.22 3.17
N GLY A 153 -10.39 -15.32 2.42
CA GLY A 153 -10.36 -15.10 0.97
C GLY A 153 -10.16 -13.63 0.53
N GLY A 154 -9.82 -12.72 1.45
CA GLY A 154 -9.45 -11.35 1.09
C GLY A 154 -8.10 -11.27 0.34
N PRO A 155 -7.84 -10.14 -0.37
CA PRO A 155 -6.55 -9.94 -1.05
C PRO A 155 -5.40 -9.85 -0.04
N GLU A 156 -4.18 -10.15 -0.50
CA GLU A 156 -2.98 -9.89 0.29
C GLU A 156 -2.87 -8.39 0.58
N CYS A 157 -2.34 -8.04 1.75
CA CYS A 157 -2.31 -6.66 2.23
C CYS A 157 -0.86 -6.22 2.45
N TYR A 158 -0.49 -5.04 1.97
CA TYR A 158 0.86 -4.49 2.10
C TYR A 158 0.82 -3.14 2.81
N ASP A 159 1.80 -2.90 3.66
CA ASP A 159 2.07 -1.62 4.31
C ASP A 159 3.48 -1.19 3.89
N ILE A 160 3.55 -0.08 3.15
CA ILE A 160 4.78 0.50 2.60
C ILE A 160 4.94 1.86 3.26
N ARG A 161 6.06 2.04 3.96
CA ARG A 161 6.36 3.27 4.69
C ARG A 161 7.65 3.86 4.17
N VAL A 162 7.60 5.14 3.85
CA VAL A 162 8.67 5.94 3.28
C VAL A 162 9.03 7.06 4.24
N TRP A 163 10.31 7.36 4.39
CA TRP A 163 10.80 8.52 5.16
C TRP A 163 12.19 8.93 4.66
N PRO A 164 12.68 10.14 5.01
CA PRO A 164 14.04 10.57 4.65
C PRO A 164 15.16 9.64 5.17
#